data_AF-A0A949HBH7-F1
#
_entry.id   AF-A0A949HBH7-F1
#
_cell.length_a   1.000
_cell.length_b   1.000
_cell.length_c   1.000
_cell.angle_alpha   90.00
_cell.angle_beta   90.00
_cell.angle_gamma   90.00
#
_symmetry.space_group_name_H-M   'P 1'
#
loop_
_entity.id
_entity.type
_entity.pdbx_description
1 polymer ?
#
loop_
_entity_poly.entity_id
_entity_poly.type
_entity_poly.pdbx_seq_one_letter_code
_entity_poly.pdbx_strand_id
1 'polypeptide(L)'
;MTGLMRPMRMLLIVALLALPDWGAGSIVAAAWSAARDGSGSVRPEFADTMQRLRPAIRAAARRHAAGVAPLDAGRFAVVIAAVLYNEHLGWLEDALPPLQVATPTAQRAQIALNLALGTDLTVWPTNLRPSVVAEMLRHELPLADGRVMLAPVLHSALPADASYARITHELIDAPAAVEYLAANLERGAWRARAEGVPVTWQALAAWHNQGIVAPAAIAGHPAAAHYLRRAARYIPRAEALLAVAATHDAFRWLARPGKRPLAWVSERRRDRPPPARAAAQG
;
A
#
# COMPACT_ATOMS: atom_id res chain seq x y z
N MET A 1 20.93 19.47 -7.22
CA MET A 1 21.58 18.80 -6.08
C MET A 1 21.42 17.30 -6.29
N THR A 2 22.54 16.61 -6.39
CA THR A 2 22.66 15.21 -6.84
C THR A 2 22.02 14.25 -5.83
N GLY A 3 21.03 13.49 -6.31
CA GLY A 3 20.23 12.57 -5.51
C GLY A 3 21.08 11.40 -5.00
N LEU A 4 21.19 11.31 -3.68
CA LEU A 4 21.73 10.16 -2.98
C LEU A 4 20.95 8.90 -3.39
N MET A 5 21.62 7.99 -4.09
CA MET A 5 21.09 6.68 -4.43
C MET A 5 20.82 5.85 -3.16
N ARG A 6 19.54 5.54 -2.96
CA ARG A 6 18.93 4.42 -2.22
C ARG A 6 19.92 3.40 -1.56
N PRO A 7 20.09 3.38 -0.22
CA PRO A 7 20.89 2.37 0.48
C PRO A 7 20.23 0.98 0.55
N MET A 8 18.94 0.85 0.21
CA MET A 8 18.19 -0.41 0.32
C MET A 8 18.51 -1.44 -0.78
N ARG A 9 19.15 -1.03 -1.88
CA ARG A 9 19.58 -1.97 -2.92
C ARG A 9 20.88 -2.70 -2.56
N MET A 10 21.71 -2.14 -1.68
CA MET A 10 23.08 -2.62 -1.48
C MET A 10 23.16 -3.75 -0.43
N LEU A 11 22.38 -3.69 0.65
CA LEU A 11 22.44 -4.71 1.71
C LEU A 11 21.89 -6.08 1.28
N LEU A 12 20.89 -6.11 0.40
CA LEU A 12 20.36 -7.36 -0.15
C LEU A 12 21.28 -7.93 -1.25
N ILE A 13 21.98 -7.07 -1.99
CA ILE A 13 23.01 -7.49 -2.95
C ILE A 13 24.20 -8.11 -2.21
N VAL A 14 24.60 -7.61 -1.04
CA VAL A 14 25.69 -8.21 -0.26
C VAL A 14 25.35 -9.63 0.26
N ALA A 15 24.09 -9.90 0.60
CA ALA A 15 23.65 -11.26 0.97
C ALA A 15 23.55 -12.22 -0.23
N LEU A 16 23.28 -11.70 -1.44
CA LEU A 16 23.21 -12.48 -2.68
C LEU A 16 24.60 -12.69 -3.34
N LEU A 17 25.57 -11.79 -3.11
CA LEU A 17 26.95 -11.89 -3.60
C LEU A 17 27.83 -12.83 -2.76
N ALA A 18 27.34 -13.33 -1.63
CA ALA A 18 28.04 -14.33 -0.82
C ALA A 18 27.76 -15.79 -1.27
N LEU A 19 26.93 -15.98 -2.31
CA LEU A 19 26.69 -17.29 -2.89
C LEU A 19 27.70 -17.56 -4.02
N PRO A 20 28.35 -18.73 -4.04
CA PRO A 20 29.29 -19.09 -5.10
C PRO A 20 28.59 -19.12 -6.47
N ASP A 21 29.37 -18.82 -7.51
CA ASP A 21 29.05 -18.39 -8.87
C ASP A 21 28.25 -19.41 -9.73
N TRP A 22 27.13 -19.92 -9.21
CA TRP A 22 26.27 -20.89 -9.88
C TRP A 22 24.96 -20.20 -10.28
N GLY A 23 24.88 -19.71 -11.52
CA GLY A 23 23.60 -19.44 -12.18
C GLY A 23 22.71 -18.34 -11.57
N ALA A 24 23.28 -17.37 -10.84
CA ALA A 24 22.51 -16.28 -10.22
C ALA A 24 21.59 -15.55 -11.22
N GLY A 25 22.00 -15.41 -12.49
CA GLY A 25 21.18 -14.82 -13.54
C GLY A 25 19.93 -15.64 -13.92
N SER A 26 20.03 -16.98 -13.96
CA SER A 26 18.89 -17.85 -14.30
C SER A 26 17.96 -18.05 -13.11
N ILE A 27 18.50 -18.11 -11.88
CA ILE A 27 17.70 -18.16 -10.65
C ILE A 27 16.91 -16.86 -10.47
N VAL A 28 17.54 -15.69 -10.65
CA VAL A 28 16.86 -14.40 -10.56
C VAL A 28 15.81 -14.25 -11.67
N ALA A 29 16.07 -14.71 -12.90
CA ALA A 29 15.11 -14.67 -13.99
C ALA A 29 13.92 -15.63 -13.78
N ALA A 30 14.18 -16.86 -13.34
CA ALA A 30 13.16 -17.85 -13.02
C ALA A 30 12.33 -17.43 -11.80
N ALA A 31 12.97 -16.86 -10.78
CA ALA A 31 12.31 -16.27 -9.62
C ALA A 31 11.43 -15.07 -10.00
N TRP A 32 11.91 -14.22 -10.91
CA TRP A 32 11.09 -13.12 -11.48
C TRP A 32 9.89 -13.64 -12.27
N SER A 33 10.03 -14.78 -12.96
CA SER A 33 8.92 -15.44 -13.66
C SER A 33 7.95 -16.11 -12.68
N ALA A 34 8.45 -16.79 -11.65
CA ALA A 34 7.64 -17.40 -10.61
C ALA A 34 6.88 -16.37 -9.76
N ALA A 35 7.48 -15.23 -9.41
CA ALA A 35 6.76 -14.11 -8.78
C ALA A 35 5.72 -13.46 -9.71
N ARG A 36 5.89 -13.56 -11.03
CA ARG A 36 4.84 -13.17 -11.98
C ARG A 36 3.65 -14.11 -11.93
N ASP A 37 3.85 -15.38 -11.58
CA ASP A 37 2.81 -16.42 -11.60
C ASP A 37 2.31 -16.85 -10.20
N GLY A 38 2.93 -16.37 -9.11
CA GLY A 38 2.63 -16.74 -7.73
C GLY A 38 1.16 -16.55 -7.35
N SER A 39 0.54 -17.60 -6.83
CA SER A 39 -0.90 -17.78 -6.63
C SER A 39 -1.56 -16.88 -5.57
N GLY A 40 -0.83 -15.93 -4.97
CA GLY A 40 -1.33 -15.16 -3.82
C GLY A 40 -1.60 -16.06 -2.61
N SER A 41 -0.76 -17.09 -2.43
CA SER A 41 -0.88 -18.03 -1.32
C SER A 41 -0.62 -17.32 0.00
N VAL A 42 -1.57 -17.43 0.93
CA VAL A 42 -1.45 -16.85 2.28
C VAL A 42 -1.12 -17.95 3.27
N ARG A 43 -0.08 -17.76 4.09
CA ARG A 43 0.29 -18.68 5.17
C ARG A 43 -0.88 -18.85 6.17
N PRO A 44 -1.20 -20.07 6.63
CA PRO A 44 -2.30 -20.30 7.58
C PRO A 44 -2.22 -19.42 8.82
N GLU A 45 -1.03 -19.27 9.41
CA GLU A 45 -0.81 -18.48 10.63
C GLU A 45 -1.11 -16.99 10.40
N PHE A 46 -0.85 -16.50 9.19
CA PHE A 46 -1.20 -15.13 8.82
C PHE A 46 -2.67 -14.97 8.49
N ALA A 47 -3.31 -15.99 7.92
CA ALA A 47 -4.76 -15.97 7.76
C ALA A 47 -5.45 -15.82 9.12
N ASP A 48 -4.99 -16.54 10.15
CA ASP A 48 -5.49 -16.40 11.53
C ASP A 48 -5.22 -15.02 12.12
N THR A 49 -4.03 -14.46 11.85
CA THR A 49 -3.70 -13.09 12.25
C THR A 49 -4.65 -12.08 11.63
N MET A 50 -4.95 -12.21 10.34
CA MET A 50 -5.90 -11.33 9.65
C MET A 50 -7.33 -11.47 10.19
N GLN A 51 -7.74 -12.68 10.60
CA GLN A 51 -9.01 -12.87 11.30
C GLN A 51 -9.05 -12.14 12.65
N ARG A 52 -7.97 -12.21 13.44
CA ARG A 52 -7.85 -11.46 14.70
C ARG A 52 -7.83 -9.95 14.49
N LEU A 53 -7.21 -9.46 13.42
CA LEU A 53 -7.15 -8.03 13.08
C LEU A 53 -8.44 -7.50 12.45
N ARG A 54 -9.35 -8.36 11.99
CA ARG A 54 -10.61 -7.96 11.33
C ARG A 54 -11.40 -6.88 12.09
N PRO A 55 -11.57 -6.93 13.43
CA PRO A 55 -12.26 -5.85 14.16
C PRO A 55 -11.51 -4.53 14.10
N ALA A 56 -10.18 -4.54 14.25
CA ALA A 56 -9.33 -3.35 14.18
C ALA A 56 -9.37 -2.72 12.78
N ILE A 57 -9.26 -3.54 11.72
CA ILE A 57 -9.36 -3.08 10.33
C ILE A 57 -10.70 -2.37 10.08
N ARG A 58 -11.81 -2.98 10.52
CA ARG A 58 -13.14 -2.37 10.37
C ARG A 58 -13.29 -1.09 11.18
N ALA A 59 -12.73 -1.03 12.38
CA ALA A 59 -12.81 0.14 13.24
C ALA A 59 -12.01 1.32 12.66
N ALA A 60 -10.77 1.07 12.25
CA ALA A 60 -9.93 2.06 11.59
C ALA A 60 -10.60 2.56 10.30
N ALA A 61 -11.09 1.64 9.46
CA ALA A 61 -11.76 2.03 8.22
C ALA A 61 -12.97 2.95 8.45
N ARG A 62 -13.78 2.70 9.49
CA ARG A 62 -14.92 3.57 9.82
C ARG A 62 -14.48 4.96 10.27
N ARG A 63 -13.44 5.08 11.11
CA ARG A 63 -12.92 6.37 11.57
C ARG A 63 -12.45 7.24 10.42
N HIS A 64 -11.76 6.64 9.46
CA HIS A 64 -11.08 7.34 8.38
C HIS A 64 -11.89 7.44 7.07
N ALA A 65 -13.05 6.78 6.98
CA ALA A 65 -13.85 6.68 5.74
C ALA A 65 -14.20 8.04 5.12
N ALA A 66 -14.53 9.04 5.93
CA ALA A 66 -14.88 10.38 5.44
C ALA A 66 -13.72 11.01 4.66
N GLY A 67 -12.48 10.82 5.13
CA GLY A 67 -11.28 11.34 4.50
C GLY A 67 -10.88 10.63 3.22
N VAL A 68 -11.46 9.48 2.89
CA VAL A 68 -11.11 8.67 1.70
C VAL A 68 -12.24 8.55 0.67
N ALA A 69 -13.29 9.37 0.79
CA ALA A 69 -14.34 9.45 -0.22
C ALA A 69 -13.76 9.57 -1.65
N PRO A 70 -14.29 8.83 -2.65
CA PRO A 70 -15.60 8.15 -2.64
C PRO A 70 -15.60 6.71 -2.09
N LEU A 71 -14.51 6.22 -1.48
CA LEU A 71 -14.52 4.91 -0.85
C LEU A 71 -15.34 4.96 0.46
N ASP A 72 -16.37 4.12 0.55
CA ASP A 72 -17.05 3.89 1.83
C ASP A 72 -16.17 3.10 2.80
N ALA A 73 -16.58 3.02 4.07
CA ALA A 73 -15.83 2.32 5.11
C ALA A 73 -15.59 0.83 4.79
N GLY A 74 -16.53 0.17 4.11
CA GLY A 74 -16.40 -1.24 3.73
C GLY A 74 -15.33 -1.44 2.66
N ARG A 75 -15.36 -0.64 1.59
CA ARG A 75 -14.36 -0.63 0.53
C ARG A 75 -13.00 -0.20 1.06
N PHE A 76 -12.95 0.78 1.96
CA PHE A 76 -11.70 1.21 2.56
C PHE A 76 -11.08 0.12 3.46
N ALA A 77 -11.90 -0.60 4.22
CA ALA A 77 -11.44 -1.78 4.97
C ALA A 77 -10.83 -2.84 4.04
N VAL A 78 -11.42 -3.07 2.85
CA VAL A 78 -10.86 -3.98 1.84
C VAL A 78 -9.49 -3.52 1.36
N VAL A 79 -9.28 -2.22 1.15
CA VAL A 79 -7.96 -1.67 0.77
C VAL A 79 -6.93 -1.91 1.88
N ILE A 80 -7.27 -1.61 3.14
CA ILE A 80 -6.39 -1.85 4.30
C ILE A 80 -5.99 -3.33 4.35
N ALA A 81 -6.96 -4.24 4.26
CA ALA A 81 -6.70 -5.67 4.32
C ALA A 81 -5.87 -6.18 3.13
N ALA A 82 -6.14 -5.69 1.91
CA ALA A 82 -5.38 -6.05 0.72
C ALA A 82 -3.92 -5.59 0.82
N VAL A 83 -3.67 -4.39 1.37
CA VAL A 83 -2.31 -3.91 1.67
C VAL A 83 -1.63 -4.83 2.70
N LEU A 84 -2.28 -5.14 3.83
CA LEU A 84 -1.71 -6.04 4.84
C LEU A 84 -1.37 -7.42 4.28
N TYR A 85 -2.25 -8.02 3.47
CA TYR A 85 -1.95 -9.27 2.77
C TYR A 85 -0.74 -9.16 1.85
N ASN A 86 -0.63 -8.05 1.14
CA ASN A 86 0.46 -7.80 0.22
C ASN A 86 1.80 -7.51 0.91
N GLU A 87 1.78 -6.89 2.11
CA GLU A 87 2.98 -6.62 2.92
C GLU A 87 3.50 -7.86 3.65
N HIS A 88 2.63 -8.83 3.95
CA HIS A 88 3.04 -10.07 4.61
C HIS A 88 3.96 -10.96 3.76
N LEU A 89 3.96 -10.75 2.45
CA LEU A 89 4.84 -11.43 1.51
C LEU A 89 5.65 -10.38 0.78
N GLY A 90 6.97 -10.39 0.90
CA GLY A 90 7.81 -9.62 -0.01
C GLY A 90 7.67 -10.17 -1.44
N TRP A 91 7.75 -9.32 -2.47
CA TRP A 91 7.79 -9.79 -3.86
C TRP A 91 8.90 -10.82 -4.10
N LEU A 92 9.97 -10.72 -3.31
CA LEU A 92 11.12 -11.62 -3.35
C LEU A 92 10.82 -12.97 -2.67
N GLU A 93 9.93 -13.02 -1.68
CA GLU A 93 9.48 -14.27 -1.06
C GLU A 93 8.55 -15.06 -1.98
N ASP A 94 7.76 -14.35 -2.79
CA ASP A 94 6.98 -14.95 -3.88
C ASP A 94 7.90 -15.48 -5.00
N ALA A 95 9.03 -14.80 -5.23
CA ALA A 95 10.02 -15.16 -6.26
C ALA A 95 10.90 -16.33 -5.82
N LEU A 96 11.25 -16.38 -4.52
CA LEU A 96 12.19 -17.31 -3.91
C LEU A 96 11.59 -17.84 -2.60
N PRO A 97 10.75 -18.90 -2.67
CA PRO A 97 10.12 -19.50 -1.49
C PRO A 97 11.06 -19.82 -0.31
N PRO A 98 12.34 -20.21 -0.51
CA PRO A 98 13.27 -20.41 0.60
C PRO A 98 13.49 -19.17 1.48
N LEU A 99 13.35 -17.96 0.94
CA LEU A 99 13.50 -16.73 1.71
C LEU A 99 12.42 -16.55 2.78
N GLN A 100 11.27 -17.21 2.63
CA GLN A 100 10.18 -17.16 3.61
C GLN A 100 10.62 -17.66 5.01
N VAL A 101 11.67 -18.49 5.08
CA VAL A 101 12.28 -18.96 6.33
C VAL A 101 13.13 -17.86 7.00
N ALA A 102 13.78 -17.01 6.20
CA ALA A 102 14.68 -15.97 6.69
C ALA A 102 13.96 -14.63 6.98
N THR A 103 12.82 -14.37 6.33
CA THR A 103 12.03 -13.13 6.49
C THR A 103 11.73 -12.76 7.95
N PRO A 104 11.25 -13.68 8.81
CA PRO A 104 10.91 -13.31 10.19
C PRO A 104 12.13 -12.84 10.99
N THR A 105 13.33 -13.34 10.66
CA THR A 105 14.58 -12.93 11.29
C THR A 105 15.01 -11.55 10.80
N ALA A 106 14.92 -11.29 9.49
CA ALA A 106 15.22 -9.99 8.91
C ALA A 106 14.29 -8.89 9.46
N GLN A 107 12.99 -9.17 9.59
CA GLN A 107 12.03 -8.24 10.19
C GLN A 107 12.34 -7.93 11.66
N ARG A 108 12.67 -8.96 12.45
CA ARG A 108 13.08 -8.77 13.85
C ARG A 108 14.38 -7.97 13.97
N ALA A 109 15.33 -8.16 13.06
CA ALA A 109 16.56 -7.38 13.03
C ALA A 109 16.29 -5.90 12.72
N GLN A 110 15.40 -5.59 11.77
CA GLN A 110 14.99 -4.21 11.48
C GLN A 110 14.37 -3.52 12.71
N ILE A 111 13.46 -4.22 13.39
CA ILE A 111 12.85 -3.73 14.63
C ILE A 111 13.91 -3.49 15.70
N ALA A 112 14.82 -4.44 15.92
CA ALA A 112 15.88 -4.30 16.92
C ALA A 112 16.79 -3.10 16.63
N LEU A 113 17.17 -2.88 15.36
CA LEU A 113 17.95 -1.71 14.96
C LEU A 113 17.18 -0.41 15.18
N ASN A 114 15.89 -0.36 14.84
CA ASN A 114 15.07 0.82 15.11
C ASN A 114 14.97 1.13 16.61
N LEU A 115 14.78 0.11 17.45
CA LEU A 115 14.68 0.27 18.89
C LEU A 115 16.01 0.68 19.54
N ALA A 116 17.12 0.10 19.08
CA ALA A 116 18.44 0.33 19.67
C ALA A 116 19.09 1.63 19.18
N LEU A 117 18.93 1.96 17.90
CA LEU A 117 19.68 3.03 17.22
C LEU A 117 18.78 4.15 16.69
N GLY A 118 17.45 4.05 16.82
CA GLY A 118 16.53 5.05 16.28
C GLY A 118 16.55 5.12 14.75
N THR A 119 16.81 4.01 14.07
CA THR A 119 16.80 3.96 12.59
C THR A 119 15.39 4.10 12.00
N ASP A 120 15.32 4.29 10.68
CA ASP A 120 14.07 4.50 9.94
C ASP A 120 13.68 3.30 9.06
N LEU A 121 13.91 2.09 9.57
CA LEU A 121 13.56 0.86 8.85
C LEU A 121 12.06 0.59 8.96
N THR A 122 11.51 -0.10 7.97
CA THR A 122 10.08 -0.44 7.94
C THR A 122 9.70 -1.37 9.08
N VAL A 123 8.55 -1.13 9.70
CA VAL A 123 8.04 -1.91 10.84
C VAL A 123 6.83 -2.73 10.41
N TRP A 124 6.90 -4.04 10.63
CA TRP A 124 5.80 -4.98 10.41
C TRP A 124 4.70 -4.74 11.47
N PRO A 125 3.38 -4.87 11.16
CA PRO A 125 2.76 -5.52 9.99
C PRO A 125 2.49 -4.64 8.76
N THR A 126 2.63 -3.33 8.88
CA THR A 126 2.22 -2.41 7.82
C THR A 126 3.37 -1.93 6.95
N ASN A 127 4.61 -2.29 7.28
CA ASN A 127 5.82 -1.80 6.65
C ASN A 127 5.90 -0.27 6.60
N LEU A 128 5.25 0.41 7.56
CA LEU A 128 5.42 1.85 7.77
C LEU A 128 6.78 2.14 8.38
N ARG A 129 7.37 3.26 7.99
CA ARG A 129 8.62 3.75 8.57
C ARG A 129 8.31 4.71 9.73
N PRO A 130 9.17 4.76 10.76
CA PRO A 130 9.05 5.74 11.83
C PRO A 130 8.95 7.18 11.34
N SER A 131 9.67 7.56 10.28
CA SER A 131 9.64 8.90 9.68
C SER A 131 8.24 9.28 9.16
N VAL A 132 7.57 8.36 8.46
CA VAL A 132 6.20 8.57 7.96
C VAL A 132 5.24 8.76 9.12
N VAL A 133 5.42 8.03 10.22
CA VAL A 133 4.61 8.23 11.43
C VAL A 133 4.93 9.56 12.11
N ALA A 134 6.20 9.95 12.18
CA ALA A 134 6.59 11.24 12.74
C ALA A 134 5.95 12.41 11.97
N GLU A 135 5.86 12.32 10.64
CA GLU A 135 5.08 13.27 9.83
C GLU A 135 3.59 13.27 10.24
N MET A 136 2.96 12.11 10.44
CA MET A 136 1.55 12.02 10.87
C MET A 136 1.31 12.64 12.24
N LEU A 137 2.24 12.43 13.18
CA LEU A 137 2.18 13.02 14.53
C LEU A 137 2.33 14.55 14.49
N ARG A 138 3.07 15.08 13.52
CA ARG A 138 3.14 16.53 13.24
C ARG A 138 2.05 17.05 12.32
N HIS A 139 1.14 16.17 11.89
CA HIS A 139 0.09 16.45 10.90
C HIS A 139 0.62 16.93 9.55
N GLU A 140 1.87 16.59 9.21
CA GLU A 140 2.50 17.01 7.96
C GLU A 140 2.15 16.05 6.83
N LEU A 141 1.85 16.61 5.66
CA LEU A 141 1.71 15.89 4.40
C LEU A 141 2.54 16.60 3.34
N PRO A 142 3.75 16.10 3.00
CA PRO A 142 4.53 16.67 1.91
C PRO A 142 3.73 16.56 0.61
N LEU A 143 3.88 17.54 -0.29
CA LEU A 143 3.30 17.62 -1.64
C LEU A 143 4.38 17.44 -2.73
N ALA A 144 3.99 17.21 -3.99
CA ALA A 144 4.94 16.91 -5.08
C ALA A 144 5.82 18.12 -5.43
N ASP A 145 5.27 19.30 -5.19
CA ASP A 145 5.89 20.59 -5.43
C ASP A 145 6.75 21.06 -4.24
N GLY A 146 6.95 20.21 -3.23
CA GLY A 146 7.76 20.50 -2.05
C GLY A 146 7.04 21.29 -0.95
N ARG A 147 5.78 21.70 -1.16
CA ARG A 147 4.95 22.28 -0.09
C ARG A 147 4.56 21.21 0.93
N VAL A 148 4.16 21.65 2.12
CA VAL A 148 3.60 20.79 3.16
C VAL A 148 2.17 21.23 3.44
N MET A 149 1.24 20.27 3.41
CA MET A 149 -0.14 20.45 3.80
C MET A 149 -0.35 19.90 5.21
N LEU A 150 -1.24 20.51 5.99
CA LEU A 150 -1.65 19.97 7.29
C LEU A 150 -2.78 18.94 7.10
N ALA A 151 -2.60 17.74 7.64
CA ALA A 151 -3.53 16.61 7.58
C ALA A 151 -3.63 15.92 8.96
N PRO A 152 -4.47 16.43 9.88
CA PRO A 152 -4.61 15.89 11.23
C PRO A 152 -5.49 14.63 11.25
N VAL A 153 -4.98 13.56 10.65
CA VAL A 153 -5.74 12.31 10.45
C VAL A 153 -5.52 11.28 11.55
N LEU A 154 -4.39 11.35 12.25
CA LEU A 154 -3.96 10.31 13.19
C LEU A 154 -4.51 10.56 14.60
N HIS A 155 -5.08 9.51 15.19
CA HIS A 155 -5.46 9.47 16.60
C HIS A 155 -4.46 8.59 17.35
N SER A 156 -3.42 9.20 17.95
CA SER A 156 -2.42 8.51 18.77
C SER A 156 -2.16 9.29 20.06
N ALA A 157 -1.74 8.57 21.09
CA ALA A 157 -1.28 9.16 22.35
C ALA A 157 0.19 9.62 22.29
N LEU A 158 0.93 9.30 21.23
CA LEU A 158 2.29 9.79 21.06
C LEU A 158 2.31 11.30 20.84
N PRO A 159 3.28 12.01 21.46
CA PRO A 159 3.49 13.41 21.18
C PRO A 159 4.09 13.63 19.79
N ALA A 160 3.97 14.85 19.27
CA ALA A 160 4.48 15.25 17.96
C ALA A 160 6.00 15.07 17.78
N ASP A 161 6.75 15.07 18.88
CA ASP A 161 8.21 14.92 18.95
C ASP A 161 8.67 13.51 19.38
N ALA A 162 7.78 12.51 19.31
CA ALA A 162 8.13 11.13 19.66
C ALA A 162 9.34 10.62 18.87
N SER A 163 10.29 9.99 19.57
CA SER A 163 11.47 9.40 18.95
C SER A 163 11.11 8.18 18.08
N TYR A 164 11.96 7.86 17.09
CA TYR A 164 11.74 6.69 16.23
C TYR A 164 11.68 5.37 17.00
N ALA A 165 12.40 5.25 18.12
CA ALA A 165 12.30 4.08 18.99
C ALA A 165 10.92 3.98 19.65
N ARG A 166 10.34 5.09 20.15
CA ARG A 166 8.99 5.10 20.74
C ARG A 166 7.91 4.82 19.69
N ILE A 167 8.04 5.44 18.51
CA ILE A 167 7.17 5.16 17.37
C ILE A 167 7.23 3.68 16.97
N THR A 168 8.44 3.11 16.90
CA THR A 168 8.62 1.70 16.57
C THR A 168 7.97 0.80 17.61
N HIS A 169 8.10 1.12 18.90
CA HIS A 169 7.44 0.36 19.96
C HIS A 169 5.92 0.32 19.78
N GLU A 170 5.30 1.42 19.36
CA GLU A 170 3.86 1.45 19.07
C GLU A 170 3.50 0.69 17.79
N LEU A 171 4.30 0.82 16.72
CA LEU A 171 4.05 0.14 15.45
C LEU A 171 4.19 -1.39 15.52
N ILE A 172 4.85 -1.94 16.53
CA ILE A 172 4.92 -3.39 16.75
C ILE A 172 3.55 -3.95 17.19
N ASP A 173 2.72 -3.13 17.85
CA ASP A 173 1.35 -3.53 18.19
C ASP A 173 0.48 -3.54 16.93
N ALA A 174 0.01 -4.73 16.54
CA ALA A 174 -0.65 -4.92 15.25
C ALA A 174 -1.97 -4.12 15.12
N PRO A 175 -2.86 -4.06 16.13
CA PRO A 175 -4.01 -3.15 16.11
C PRO A 175 -3.64 -1.67 15.94
N ALA A 176 -2.64 -1.17 16.68
CA ALA A 176 -2.16 0.20 16.52
C ALA A 176 -1.62 0.41 15.10
N ALA A 177 -0.77 -0.48 14.60
CA ALA A 177 -0.23 -0.40 13.24
C ALA A 177 -1.32 -0.29 12.17
N VAL A 178 -2.44 -1.02 12.33
CA VAL A 178 -3.60 -0.92 11.43
C VAL A 178 -4.21 0.50 11.43
N GLU A 179 -4.30 1.16 12.58
CA GLU A 179 -4.72 2.56 12.65
C GLU A 179 -3.76 3.48 11.90
N TYR A 180 -2.45 3.32 12.12
CA TYR A 180 -1.44 4.10 11.39
C TYR A 180 -1.48 3.86 9.88
N LEU A 181 -1.78 2.64 9.44
CA LEU A 181 -1.99 2.36 8.02
C LEU A 181 -3.23 3.07 7.48
N ALA A 182 -4.35 3.03 8.21
CA ALA A 182 -5.55 3.73 7.79
C ALA A 182 -5.32 5.25 7.69
N ALA A 183 -4.66 5.85 8.69
CA ALA A 183 -4.25 7.26 8.67
C ALA A 183 -3.33 7.57 7.48
N ASN A 184 -2.35 6.70 7.19
CA ASN A 184 -1.46 6.89 6.05
C ASN A 184 -2.21 6.81 4.70
N LEU A 185 -3.16 5.88 4.54
CA LEU A 185 -3.97 5.81 3.33
C LEU A 185 -4.91 7.02 3.21
N GLU A 186 -5.44 7.53 4.32
CA GLU A 186 -6.19 8.79 4.31
C GLU A 186 -5.33 9.96 3.82
N ARG A 187 -4.08 10.10 4.31
CA ARG A 187 -3.12 11.07 3.77
C ARG A 187 -2.93 10.92 2.26
N GLY A 188 -2.92 9.70 1.75
CA GLY A 188 -2.89 9.42 0.31
C GLY A 188 -4.11 9.99 -0.43
N ALA A 189 -5.31 9.90 0.15
CA ALA A 189 -6.51 10.51 -0.42
C ALA A 189 -6.44 12.04 -0.41
N TRP A 190 -5.97 12.64 0.68
CA TRP A 190 -5.74 14.08 0.76
C TRP A 190 -4.72 14.55 -0.29
N ARG A 191 -3.62 13.80 -0.44
CA ARG A 191 -2.59 14.06 -1.45
C ARG A 191 -3.15 13.96 -2.87
N ALA A 192 -3.96 12.94 -3.16
CA ALA A 192 -4.62 12.78 -4.45
C ALA A 192 -5.52 13.97 -4.79
N ARG A 193 -6.32 14.45 -3.81
CA ARG A 193 -7.18 15.63 -4.00
C ARG A 193 -6.37 16.90 -4.23
N ALA A 194 -5.31 17.11 -3.46
CA ALA A 194 -4.42 18.27 -3.62
C ALA A 194 -3.75 18.30 -5.00
N GLU A 195 -3.46 17.14 -5.59
CA GLU A 195 -2.91 17.01 -6.94
C GLU A 195 -3.98 16.96 -8.05
N GLY A 196 -5.27 17.02 -7.70
CA GLY A 196 -6.36 16.96 -8.67
C GLY A 196 -6.51 15.60 -9.36
N VAL A 197 -6.04 14.51 -8.73
CA VAL A 197 -6.15 13.14 -9.26
C VAL A 197 -7.22 12.33 -8.51
N PRO A 198 -7.82 11.29 -9.14
CA PRO A 198 -8.88 10.53 -8.51
C PRO A 198 -8.40 9.75 -7.28
N VAL A 199 -9.21 9.75 -6.22
CA VAL A 199 -9.02 8.89 -5.05
C VAL A 199 -9.50 7.48 -5.41
N THR A 200 -8.55 6.57 -5.65
CA THR A 200 -8.83 5.16 -5.93
C THR A 200 -7.97 4.26 -5.07
N TRP A 201 -8.36 2.99 -4.92
CA TRP A 201 -7.55 2.03 -4.18
C TRP A 201 -6.13 1.91 -4.75
N GLN A 202 -5.95 2.06 -6.07
CA GLN A 202 -4.63 2.06 -6.70
C GLN A 202 -3.79 3.24 -6.24
N ALA A 203 -4.39 4.44 -6.19
CA ALA A 203 -3.71 5.62 -5.70
C ALA A 203 -3.32 5.44 -4.22
N LEU A 204 -4.21 4.89 -3.39
CA LEU A 204 -3.92 4.67 -1.97
C LEU A 204 -2.83 3.60 -1.74
N ALA A 205 -2.88 2.49 -2.46
CA ALA A 205 -1.88 1.43 -2.37
C ALA A 205 -0.51 1.89 -2.93
N ALA A 206 -0.49 2.63 -4.04
CA ALA A 206 0.76 3.19 -4.58
C ALA A 206 1.33 4.30 -3.69
N TRP A 207 0.47 5.11 -3.05
CA TRP A 207 0.87 6.09 -2.05
C TRP A 207 1.57 5.42 -0.88
N HIS A 208 0.95 4.37 -0.31
CA HIS A 208 1.54 3.64 0.80
C HIS A 208 2.93 3.07 0.47
N ASN A 209 3.11 2.52 -0.75
CA ASN A 209 4.35 1.87 -1.13
C ASN A 209 5.45 2.81 -1.66
N GLN A 210 5.09 3.85 -2.43
CA GLN A 210 6.04 4.71 -3.17
C GLN A 210 5.83 6.21 -2.95
N GLY A 211 4.82 6.64 -2.20
CA GLY A 211 4.48 8.06 -2.03
C GLY A 211 3.92 8.71 -3.32
N ILE A 212 3.37 7.90 -4.24
CA ILE A 212 2.87 8.36 -5.54
C ILE A 212 1.35 8.15 -5.60
N VAL A 213 0.61 9.21 -5.95
CA VAL A 213 -0.85 9.15 -6.19
C VAL A 213 -1.21 9.32 -7.67
N ALA A 214 -0.39 10.03 -8.44
CA ALA A 214 -0.72 10.39 -9.81
C ALA A 214 -0.69 9.18 -10.76
N PRO A 215 -1.77 8.95 -11.55
CA PRO A 215 -1.86 7.81 -12.46
C PRO A 215 -0.70 7.62 -13.43
N ALA A 216 -0.28 8.71 -14.07
CA ALA A 216 0.83 8.69 -15.02
C ALA A 216 2.15 8.31 -14.34
N ALA A 217 2.39 8.82 -13.13
CA ALA A 217 3.56 8.48 -12.33
C ALA A 217 3.54 7.02 -11.87
N ILE A 218 2.36 6.50 -11.47
CA ILE A 218 2.19 5.07 -11.14
C ILE A 218 2.51 4.19 -12.34
N ALA A 219 1.96 4.51 -13.52
CA ALA A 219 2.18 3.75 -14.74
C ALA A 219 3.66 3.78 -15.18
N GLY A 220 4.34 4.91 -14.97
CA GLY A 220 5.76 5.09 -15.25
C GLY A 220 6.71 4.48 -14.21
N HIS A 221 6.21 3.97 -13.06
CA HIS A 221 7.05 3.46 -11.97
C HIS A 221 6.93 1.92 -11.83
N PRO A 222 7.92 1.14 -12.30
CA PRO A 222 7.82 -0.33 -12.36
C PRO A 222 7.51 -1.00 -11.01
N ALA A 223 8.07 -0.49 -9.91
CA ALA A 223 7.82 -1.03 -8.58
C ALA A 223 6.38 -0.75 -8.10
N ALA A 224 5.82 0.42 -8.43
CA ALA A 224 4.43 0.74 -8.08
C ALA A 224 3.47 -0.14 -8.88
N ALA A 225 3.69 -0.26 -10.19
CA ALA A 225 2.88 -1.12 -11.04
C ALA A 225 2.95 -2.59 -10.60
N HIS A 226 4.12 -3.08 -10.20
CA HIS A 226 4.27 -4.44 -9.66
C HIS A 226 3.54 -4.61 -8.33
N TYR A 227 3.70 -3.65 -7.40
CA TYR A 227 3.01 -3.64 -6.12
C TYR A 227 1.48 -3.71 -6.29
N LEU A 228 0.92 -2.88 -7.17
CA LEU A 228 -0.52 -2.87 -7.45
C LEU A 228 -1.03 -4.18 -8.04
N ARG A 229 -0.26 -4.82 -8.93
CA ARG A 229 -0.64 -6.14 -9.46
C ARG A 229 -0.69 -7.20 -8.37
N ARG A 230 0.24 -7.18 -7.41
CA ARG A 230 0.25 -8.12 -6.28
C ARG A 230 -0.90 -7.84 -5.31
N ALA A 231 -1.06 -6.58 -4.90
CA ALA A 231 -2.17 -6.16 -4.05
C ALA A 231 -3.54 -6.54 -4.66
N ALA A 232 -3.70 -6.42 -5.98
CA ALA A 232 -4.92 -6.79 -6.68
C ALA A 232 -5.32 -8.27 -6.46
N ARG A 233 -4.34 -9.18 -6.34
CA ARG A 233 -4.59 -10.62 -6.10
C ARG A 233 -5.22 -10.89 -4.74
N TYR A 234 -4.98 -10.01 -3.77
CA TYR A 234 -5.48 -10.17 -2.40
C TYR A 234 -6.85 -9.52 -2.17
N ILE A 235 -7.38 -8.75 -3.13
CA ILE A 235 -8.70 -8.10 -2.99
C ILE A 235 -9.82 -9.12 -2.74
N PRO A 236 -9.98 -10.21 -3.51
CA PRO A 236 -11.06 -11.17 -3.26
C PRO A 236 -10.99 -11.78 -1.86
N ARG A 237 -9.77 -12.01 -1.36
CA ARG A 237 -9.55 -12.54 -0.01
C ARG A 237 -9.85 -11.51 1.07
N ALA A 238 -9.50 -10.25 0.85
CA ALA A 238 -9.86 -9.14 1.72
C ALA A 238 -11.38 -8.93 1.79
N GLU A 239 -12.08 -8.99 0.65
CA GLU A 239 -13.55 -8.95 0.58
C GLU A 239 -14.18 -10.10 1.38
N ALA A 240 -13.68 -11.33 1.20
CA ALA A 240 -14.14 -12.51 1.93
C ALA A 240 -13.90 -12.39 3.44
N LEU A 241 -12.70 -11.98 3.87
CA LEU A 241 -12.36 -11.72 5.27
C LEU A 241 -13.35 -10.74 5.91
N LEU A 242 -13.68 -9.68 5.17
CA LEU A 242 -14.51 -8.60 5.67
C LEU A 242 -16.00 -8.80 5.41
N ALA A 243 -16.41 -9.90 4.77
CA ALA A 243 -17.80 -10.13 4.36
C ALA A 243 -18.43 -8.91 3.66
N VAL A 244 -17.64 -8.24 2.81
CA VAL A 244 -18.11 -7.13 1.97
C VAL A 244 -18.49 -7.74 0.63
N ALA A 245 -19.69 -7.43 0.13
CA ALA A 245 -20.16 -7.95 -1.15
C ALA A 245 -19.12 -7.64 -2.24
N ALA A 246 -18.86 -8.61 -3.11
CA ALA A 246 -17.85 -8.50 -4.17
C ALA A 246 -18.08 -7.23 -4.99
N THR A 247 -17.28 -6.20 -4.72
CA THR A 247 -17.22 -4.96 -5.49
C THR A 247 -16.29 -5.14 -6.69
N HIS A 248 -16.17 -6.38 -7.16
CA HIS A 248 -15.22 -6.85 -8.16
C HIS A 248 -15.22 -5.98 -9.43
N ASP A 249 -16.29 -5.23 -9.74
CA ASP A 249 -16.32 -4.31 -10.87
C ASP A 249 -15.48 -3.03 -10.66
N ALA A 250 -15.38 -2.50 -9.44
CA ALA A 250 -14.52 -1.35 -9.13
C ALA A 250 -13.02 -1.72 -9.09
N PHE A 251 -12.70 -3.00 -8.89
CA PHE A 251 -11.34 -3.50 -8.74
C PHE A 251 -10.80 -4.24 -9.99
N ARG A 252 -11.68 -4.66 -10.92
CA ARG A 252 -11.34 -5.51 -12.10
C ARG A 252 -10.42 -4.87 -13.15
N TRP A 253 -10.10 -3.59 -13.07
CA TRP A 253 -9.42 -2.88 -14.17
C TRP A 253 -7.93 -3.24 -14.37
N LEU A 254 -7.30 -4.00 -13.45
CA LEU A 254 -5.87 -4.33 -13.53
C LEU A 254 -5.52 -5.80 -13.88
N ALA A 255 -6.51 -6.67 -14.09
CA ALA A 255 -6.26 -8.11 -14.27
C ALA A 255 -6.18 -8.59 -15.74
N ARG A 256 -6.21 -7.70 -16.75
CA ARG A 256 -6.11 -8.11 -18.17
C ARG A 256 -4.69 -7.89 -18.72
N PRO A 257 -3.92 -8.96 -19.00
CA PRO A 257 -2.69 -8.84 -19.77
C PRO A 257 -3.00 -8.31 -21.17
N GLY A 258 -2.26 -7.32 -21.66
CA GLY A 258 -2.28 -6.92 -23.07
C GLY A 258 -3.19 -5.74 -23.47
N LYS A 259 -3.87 -5.06 -22.53
CA LYS A 259 -4.53 -3.77 -22.85
C LYS A 259 -3.77 -2.61 -22.21
N ARG A 260 -3.43 -1.60 -23.03
CA ARG A 260 -2.76 -0.36 -22.59
C ARG A 260 -3.53 0.30 -21.43
N PRO A 261 -2.85 0.92 -20.45
CA PRO A 261 -3.48 1.56 -19.31
C PRO A 261 -4.03 2.94 -19.73
N LEU A 262 -5.11 2.97 -20.52
CA LEU A 262 -5.81 4.21 -20.85
C LEU A 262 -7.32 3.98 -20.91
N ALA A 263 -7.97 4.19 -19.77
CA ALA A 263 -9.30 4.78 -19.61
C ALA A 263 -9.60 4.79 -18.11
N TRP A 264 -9.05 5.79 -17.41
CA TRP A 264 -9.66 6.23 -16.17
C TRP A 264 -11.11 6.54 -16.50
N VAL A 265 -12.04 5.79 -15.92
CA VAL A 265 -13.46 6.07 -16.09
C VAL A 265 -13.68 7.43 -15.46
N SER A 266 -13.66 8.46 -16.29
CA SER A 266 -14.30 9.71 -15.95
C SER A 266 -15.77 9.37 -15.77
N GLU A 267 -16.25 9.45 -14.54
CA GLU A 267 -17.64 9.76 -14.25
C GLU A 267 -17.93 11.14 -14.85
N ARG A 268 -18.12 11.17 -16.17
CA ARG A 268 -18.72 12.30 -16.88
C ARG A 268 -19.72 11.74 -17.88
N ARG A 269 -20.98 11.75 -17.45
CA ARG A 269 -22.23 11.94 -18.21
C ARG A 269 -23.32 10.95 -17.82
N ARG A 270 -23.99 11.24 -16.70
CA ARG A 270 -25.43 10.97 -16.54
C ARG A 270 -26.30 12.22 -16.43
N ASP A 271 -25.74 13.40 -16.72
CA ASP A 271 -26.52 14.64 -16.85
C ASP A 271 -26.52 15.13 -18.30
N ARG A 272 -27.12 14.34 -19.20
CA ARG A 272 -27.58 14.89 -20.49
C ARG A 272 -29.10 14.87 -20.44
N PRO A 273 -29.78 16.03 -20.38
CA PRO A 273 -31.22 16.04 -20.57
C PRO A 273 -31.52 15.52 -21.99
N PRO A 274 -32.62 14.77 -22.18
CA PRO A 274 -33.00 14.27 -23.48
C PRO A 274 -33.19 15.43 -24.47
N PRO A 275 -32.80 15.27 -25.75
CA PRO A 275 -33.01 16.30 -26.74
C PRO A 275 -34.51 16.59 -26.89
N ALA A 276 -34.86 17.89 -26.84
CA ALA A 276 -36.20 18.38 -27.11
C ALA A 276 -36.65 17.89 -28.50
N ARG A 277 -37.87 17.34 -28.56
CA ARG A 277 -38.52 16.98 -29.83
C ARG A 277 -38.63 18.23 -30.69
N ALA A 278 -38.11 18.17 -31.91
CA ALA A 278 -38.38 19.17 -32.93
C ALA A 278 -39.89 19.21 -33.18
N ALA A 279 -40.48 20.39 -32.96
CA ALA A 279 -41.84 20.68 -33.37
C ALA A 279 -41.92 20.63 -34.90
N ALA A 280 -42.95 19.96 -35.38
CA ALA A 280 -43.36 19.95 -36.78
C ALA A 280 -43.61 21.38 -37.25
N GLN A 281 -43.08 21.72 -38.43
CA GLN A 281 -43.57 22.83 -39.22
C GLN A 281 -44.84 22.36 -39.94
N GLY A 282 -45.94 23.04 -39.64
CA GLY A 282 -47.20 23.09 -40.35
C GLY A 282 -47.81 24.45 -40.04
#